data_AF-A9CV39-F1
#
_entry.id   AF-A9CV39-F1
#
_cell.length_a   1.000
_cell.length_b   1.000
_cell.length_c   1.000
_cell.angle_alpha   90.00
_cell.angle_beta   90.00
_cell.angle_gamma   90.00
#
_symmetry.space_group_name_H-M   'P 1'
#
loop_
_entity.id
_entity.type
_entity.pdbx_description
1 polymer ?
#
loop_
_entity_poly.entity_id
_entity_poly.type
_entity_poly.pdbx_seq_one_letter_code
_entity_poly.pdbx_strand_id
1 'polypeptide(L)'
;MSSHAIEISLLGRTYSIACPQGQEKALQHVAQQLEIQLISLKARTNCLSREEIAIMAALNTGYELLEEQQKNQDYNKQMDEKIGLLQATLENALIERSVKED
;
A
#
# COMPACT_ATOMS: atom_id res chain seq x y z
N MET A 1 -5.86 28.38 2.40
CA MET A 1 -5.30 27.07 1.99
C MET A 1 -5.25 27.05 0.47
N SER A 2 -4.14 27.44 -0.13
CA SER A 2 -3.97 27.55 -1.59
C SER A 2 -3.78 26.17 -2.21
N SER A 3 -4.86 25.52 -2.64
CA SER A 3 -4.75 24.28 -3.43
C SER A 3 -4.16 24.58 -4.79
N HIS A 4 -3.07 23.92 -5.15
CA HIS A 4 -2.52 23.97 -6.50
C HIS A 4 -3.16 22.84 -7.31
N ALA A 5 -3.57 23.14 -8.54
CA ALA A 5 -4.09 22.13 -9.46
C ALA A 5 -2.94 21.54 -10.25
N ILE A 6 -2.84 20.22 -10.31
CA ILE A 6 -1.85 19.50 -11.10
C ILE A 6 -2.55 18.85 -12.28
N GLU A 7 -1.96 18.99 -13.45
CA GLU A 7 -2.40 18.27 -14.64
C GLU A 7 -1.74 16.89 -14.69
N ILE A 8 -2.56 15.86 -14.84
CA ILE A 8 -2.13 14.47 -15.07
C ILE A 8 -2.75 13.95 -16.36
N SER A 9 -2.06 13.06 -17.07
CA SER A 9 -2.59 12.41 -18.27
C SER A 9 -2.89 10.94 -17.98
N LEU A 10 -4.12 10.51 -18.22
CA LEU A 10 -4.57 9.13 -18.08
C LEU A 10 -5.27 8.66 -19.36
N LEU A 11 -4.81 7.55 -19.95
CA LEU A 11 -5.32 6.96 -21.20
C LEU A 11 -5.46 7.99 -22.34
N GLY A 12 -4.51 8.92 -22.42
CA GLY A 12 -4.49 10.00 -23.41
C GLY A 12 -5.47 11.16 -23.14
N ARG A 13 -6.00 11.28 -21.92
CA ARG A 13 -6.79 12.45 -21.49
C ARG A 13 -6.10 13.18 -20.34
N THR A 14 -6.06 14.50 -20.44
CA THR A 14 -5.55 15.36 -19.36
C THR A 14 -6.65 15.65 -18.34
N TYR A 15 -6.33 15.49 -17.06
CA TYR A 15 -7.19 15.77 -15.91
C TYR A 15 -6.48 16.77 -15.00
N SER A 16 -7.22 17.76 -14.50
CA SER A 16 -6.73 18.72 -13.52
C SER A 16 -7.23 18.32 -12.14
N ILE A 17 -6.31 17.98 -11.22
CA ILE A 17 -6.61 17.48 -9.88
C ILE A 17 -6.09 18.47 -8.84
N ALA A 18 -6.94 18.79 -7.86
CA ALA A 18 -6.53 19.59 -6.72
C ALA A 18 -5.51 18.81 -5.86
N CYS A 19 -4.32 19.38 -5.71
CA CYS A 19 -3.25 18.82 -4.91
C CYS A 19 -2.94 19.70 -3.70
N PRO A 20 -2.85 19.12 -2.49
CA PRO A 20 -2.29 19.80 -1.33
C PRO A 20 -0.81 20.12 -1.54
N GLN A 21 -0.35 21.26 -1.03
CA GLN A 21 1.05 21.67 -1.14
C GLN A 21 1.98 20.61 -0.54
N GLY A 22 3.00 20.18 -1.31
CA GLY A 22 3.97 19.17 -0.91
C GLY A 22 3.61 17.72 -1.27
N GLN A 23 2.40 17.44 -1.74
CA GLN A 23 1.98 16.10 -2.20
C GLN A 23 2.11 15.89 -3.71
N GLU A 24 2.61 16.88 -4.44
CA GLU A 24 2.64 16.92 -5.90
C GLU A 24 3.38 15.72 -6.50
N LYS A 25 4.55 15.38 -5.94
CA LYS A 25 5.34 14.22 -6.37
C LYS A 25 4.64 12.90 -6.11
N ALA A 26 3.96 12.77 -4.98
CA ALA A 26 3.22 11.56 -4.64
C ALA A 26 2.04 11.37 -5.60
N LEU A 27 1.31 12.46 -5.90
CA LEU A 27 0.20 12.42 -6.86
C LEU A 27 0.68 12.08 -8.28
N GLN A 28 1.80 12.67 -8.72
CA GLN A 28 2.41 12.35 -10.01
C GLN A 28 2.85 10.88 -10.09
N HIS A 29 3.44 10.34 -9.01
CA HIS A 29 3.82 8.93 -8.95
C HIS A 29 2.61 8.01 -9.06
N VAL A 30 1.53 8.31 -8.32
CA VAL A 30 0.29 7.54 -8.39
C VAL A 30 -0.33 7.63 -9.80
N ALA A 31 -0.33 8.81 -10.42
CA ALA A 31 -0.84 8.97 -11.78
C ALA A 31 -0.04 8.14 -12.81
N GLN A 32 1.29 8.10 -12.69
CA GLN A 32 2.14 7.27 -13.53
C GLN A 32 1.88 5.77 -13.35
N GLN A 33 1.74 5.32 -12.09
CA GLN A 33 1.42 3.91 -11.82
C GLN A 33 0.06 3.53 -12.39
N LEU A 34 -0.95 4.39 -12.20
CA LEU A 34 -2.29 4.18 -12.73
C LEU A 34 -2.27 4.13 -14.26
N GLU A 35 -1.51 5.00 -14.93
CA GLU A 35 -1.36 4.97 -16.40
C GLU A 35 -0.79 3.64 -16.89
N ILE A 36 0.27 3.13 -16.25
CA ILE A 36 0.87 1.84 -16.60
C ILE A 36 -0.14 0.71 -16.42
N GLN A 37 -0.89 0.71 -15.31
CA GLN A 37 -1.90 -0.31 -15.03
C GLN A 37 -3.04 -0.27 -16.06
N LEU A 38 -3.51 0.93 -16.42
CA LEU A 38 -4.55 1.12 -17.43
C LEU A 38 -4.08 0.68 -18.83
N ILE A 39 -2.85 0.97 -19.23
CA ILE A 39 -2.26 0.52 -20.49
C ILE A 39 -2.14 -1.00 -20.52
N SER A 40 -1.67 -1.61 -19.42
CA SER A 40 -1.56 -3.07 -19.26
C SER A 40 -2.91 -3.76 -19.39
N LEU A 41 -3.95 -3.23 -18.72
CA LEU A 41 -5.31 -3.73 -18.82
C LEU A 41 -5.88 -3.56 -20.24
N LYS A 42 -5.62 -2.43 -20.90
CA LYS A 42 -6.01 -2.23 -22.29
C LYS A 42 -5.36 -3.26 -23.22
N ALA A 43 -4.07 -3.56 -23.03
CA ALA A 43 -3.35 -4.55 -23.83
C ALA A 43 -3.88 -5.97 -23.65
N ARG A 44 -4.31 -6.33 -22.42
CA ARG A 44 -4.89 -7.65 -22.11
C ARG A 44 -6.33 -7.81 -22.58
N THR A 45 -7.08 -6.71 -22.64
CA THR A 45 -8.53 -6.71 -22.86
C THR A 45 -8.89 -5.80 -24.03
N ASN A 46 -8.57 -6.28 -25.24
CA ASN A 46 -8.68 -5.52 -26.49
C ASN A 46 -10.14 -5.15 -26.88
N CYS A 47 -11.14 -5.71 -26.19
CA CYS A 47 -12.57 -5.47 -26.46
C CYS A 47 -13.29 -4.63 -25.39
N LEU A 48 -12.61 -4.21 -24.31
CA LEU A 48 -13.24 -3.44 -23.25
C LEU A 48 -13.22 -1.94 -23.55
N SER A 49 -14.31 -1.28 -23.18
CA SER A 49 -14.42 0.18 -23.18
C SER A 49 -13.49 0.80 -22.13
N ARG A 50 -13.23 2.10 -22.29
CA ARG A 50 -12.36 2.85 -21.38
C ARG A 50 -12.90 2.91 -19.95
N GLU A 51 -14.22 2.88 -19.80
CA GLU A 51 -14.91 2.89 -18.50
C GLU A 51 -14.76 1.54 -17.80
N GLU A 52 -14.93 0.43 -18.52
CA GLU A 52 -14.70 -0.91 -17.98
C GLU A 52 -13.24 -1.11 -17.55
N ILE A 53 -12.29 -0.59 -18.33
CA ILE A 53 -10.85 -0.61 -17.98
C ILE A 53 -10.60 0.20 -16.69
N ALA A 54 -11.24 1.38 -16.54
CA ALA A 54 -11.11 2.19 -15.34
C ALA A 54 -11.71 1.51 -14.10
N ILE A 55 -12.87 0.86 -14.24
CA ILE A 55 -13.50 0.06 -13.17
C ILE A 55 -12.58 -1.10 -12.77
N MET A 56 -12.02 -1.81 -13.74
CA MET A 56 -11.12 -2.92 -13.48
C MET A 56 -9.81 -2.44 -12.81
N ALA A 57 -9.27 -1.29 -13.21
CA ALA A 57 -8.11 -0.70 -12.54
C ALA A 57 -8.42 -0.29 -11.08
N ALA A 58 -9.59 0.30 -10.83
CA ALA A 58 -10.04 0.65 -9.49
C ALA A 58 -10.20 -0.60 -8.60
N LEU A 59 -10.79 -1.66 -9.14
CA LEU A 59 -10.93 -2.95 -8.44
C LEU A 59 -9.57 -3.57 -8.12
N ASN A 60 -8.65 -3.61 -9.10
CA ASN A 60 -7.31 -4.15 -8.88
C ASN A 60 -6.54 -3.36 -7.83
N THR A 61 -6.59 -2.02 -7.88
CA THR A 61 -5.95 -1.16 -6.88
C THR A 61 -6.55 -1.39 -5.49
N GLY A 62 -7.87 -1.53 -5.40
CA GLY A 62 -8.55 -1.84 -4.14
C GLY A 62 -8.16 -3.21 -3.59
N TYR A 63 -7.99 -4.20 -4.46
CA TYR A 63 -7.53 -5.54 -4.09
C TYR A 63 -6.07 -5.53 -3.59
N GLU A 64 -5.17 -4.86 -4.30
CA GLU A 64 -3.76 -4.70 -3.91
C GLU A 64 -3.65 -4.01 -2.54
N LEU A 65 -4.45 -2.97 -2.29
CA LEU A 65 -4.49 -2.29 -1.00
C LEU A 65 -4.99 -3.22 0.12
N LEU A 66 -6.04 -4.00 -0.14
CA LEU A 66 -6.56 -4.96 0.85
C LEU A 66 -5.53 -6.05 1.17
N GLU A 67 -4.86 -6.57 0.16
CA GLU A 67 -3.81 -7.57 0.31
C GLU A 67 -2.64 -7.02 1.15
N GLU A 68 -2.21 -5.79 0.88
CA GLU A 68 -1.13 -5.15 1.62
C GLU A 68 -1.51 -4.87 3.09
N GLN A 69 -2.76 -4.47 3.33
CA GLN A 69 -3.28 -4.32 4.70
C GLN A 69 -3.30 -5.64 5.46
N GLN A 70 -3.72 -6.73 4.82
CA GLN A 70 -3.70 -8.07 5.43
C GLN A 70 -2.28 -8.52 5.75
N LYS A 71 -1.34 -8.36 4.81
CA LYS A 71 0.09 -8.65 5.03
C LYS A 71 0.65 -7.86 6.21
N ASN A 72 0.30 -6.58 6.32
CA ASN A 72 0.75 -5.75 7.43
C ASN A 72 0.18 -6.22 8.78
N GLN A 73 -1.11 -6.58 8.82
CA GLN A 73 -1.73 -7.15 10.02
C GLN A 73 -1.08 -8.46 10.45
N ASP A 74 -0.81 -9.37 9.51
CA ASP A 74 -0.18 -10.64 9.82
C ASP A 74 1.28 -10.47 10.24
N TYR A 75 2.00 -9.52 9.63
CA TYR A 75 3.34 -9.14 10.07
C TYR A 75 3.35 -8.62 11.51
N ASN A 76 2.40 -7.76 11.88
CA ASN A 76 2.30 -7.24 13.25
C ASN A 76 2.00 -8.37 14.26
N LYS A 77 1.07 -9.28 13.95
CA LYS A 77 0.80 -10.45 14.80
C LYS A 77 2.04 -11.32 15.00
N GLN A 78 2.78 -11.59 13.93
CA GLN A 78 4.03 -12.37 14.03
C GLN A 78 5.09 -11.65 14.86
N MET A 79 5.15 -10.32 14.81
CA MET A 79 6.05 -9.56 15.67
C MET A 79 5.63 -9.60 17.13
N ASP A 80 4.34 -9.48 17.43
CA ASP A 80 3.82 -9.58 18.80
C ASP A 80 4.12 -10.96 19.40
N GLU A 81 3.93 -12.04 18.64
CA GLU A 81 4.29 -13.40 19.05
C GLU A 81 5.80 -13.53 19.34
N LYS A 82 6.65 -13.00 18.45
CA LYS A 82 8.11 -13.02 18.65
C LYS A 82 8.53 -12.21 19.88
N ILE A 83 7.92 -11.06 20.11
CA ILE A 83 8.19 -10.23 21.30
C ILE A 83 7.78 -10.98 22.56
N GLY A 84 6.62 -11.64 22.57
CA GLY A 84 6.17 -12.47 23.68
C GLY A 84 7.12 -13.63 23.98
N LEU A 85 7.61 -14.32 22.95
CA LEU A 85 8.61 -15.38 23.11
C LEU A 85 9.94 -14.86 23.70
N LEU A 86 10.41 -13.70 23.24
CA LEU A 86 11.61 -13.06 23.78
C LEU A 86 11.42 -12.68 25.26
N GLN A 87 10.27 -12.12 25.62
CA GLN A 87 9.94 -11.79 27.01
C GLN A 87 9.93 -13.03 27.91
N ALA A 88 9.24 -14.10 27.50
CA ALA A 88 9.22 -15.36 28.25
C ALA A 88 10.62 -15.99 28.40
N THR A 89 11.46 -15.90 27.36
CA THR A 89 12.83 -16.41 27.41
C THR A 89 13.69 -15.61 28.39
N LEU A 90 13.54 -14.27 28.41
CA LEU A 90 14.23 -13.40 29.37
C LEU A 90 13.80 -13.67 30.81
N GLU A 91 12.48 -13.81 31.06
CA GLU A 91 11.95 -14.15 32.38
C GLU A 91 12.52 -15.49 32.88
N ASN A 92 12.52 -16.52 32.04
CA ASN A 92 13.07 -17.83 32.38
C ASN A 92 14.57 -17.75 32.71
N ALA A 93 15.36 -17.02 31.92
CA ALA A 93 16.79 -16.86 32.16
C ALA A 93 17.09 -16.08 33.46
N LEU A 94 16.24 -15.11 33.82
CA LEU A 94 16.34 -14.38 35.09
C LEU A 94 16.01 -15.27 36.29
N ILE A 95 14.96 -16.09 36.19
CA ILE A 95 14.60 -17.06 37.24
C ILE A 95 15.74 -18.07 37.43
N GLU A 96 16.27 -18.64 36.34
CA GLU A 96 17.35 -19.63 36.41
C GLU A 96 18.62 -19.06 37.06
N ARG A 97 18.92 -17.77 36.82
CA ARG A 97 20.03 -17.08 37.48
C ARG A 97 19.79 -16.87 38.97
N SER A 98 18.58 -16.46 39.37
CA SER A 98 18.24 -16.25 40.78
C SER A 98 18.32 -17.53 41.62
N VAL A 99 17.98 -18.69 41.05
CA VAL A 99 18.06 -19.99 41.74
C VAL A 99 19.49 -20.51 41.91
N LYS A 100 20.47 -19.94 41.18
CA LYS A 100 21.87 -20.37 41.20
C LYS A 100 22.74 -19.58 42.18
N GLU A 101 22.22 -18.50 42.76
CA GLU A 101 22.91 -17.63 43.71
C GLU A 101 22.51 -17.91 45.19
N ASP A 102 21.60 -18.86 45.45
CA ASP A 102 21.27 -19.46 46.76
C ASP A 102 21.88 -20.87 46.90
#